data_AF-A0A415VFY0-F1
#
_entry.id   AF-A0A415VFY0-F1
#
_cell.length_a   1.000
_cell.length_b   1.000
_cell.length_c   1.000
_cell.angle_alpha   90.00
_cell.angle_beta   90.00
_cell.angle_gamma   90.00
#
_symmetry.space_group_name_H-M   'P 1'
#
loop_
_entity.id
_entity.type
_entity.pdbx_description
1 polymer ?
#
loop_
_entity_poly.entity_id
_entity_poly.type
_entity_poly.pdbx_seq_one_letter_code
_entity_poly.pdbx_strand_id
1 'polypeptide(L)'
;MDLKIAVKFLIALGLSLLLVCVVRTFAFTVFTVPAGGLPPQLQAGNRVIVNRIDCDFFNRGDVVVFRDSVTYQRRNQRRKIVAEAYFIGRVEKQPGDTIRIDTVQYIIPTVCCKRCGCKDCRFYLLKTPTGQQVVHKHQMIGKAYKLF
;
A
#
# COMPACT_ATOMS: atom_id res chain seq x y z
N MET A 1 -38.39 14.98 -31.16
CA MET A 1 -37.38 15.08 -30.08
C MET A 1 -36.21 15.85 -30.64
N ASP A 2 -35.92 17.03 -30.09
CA ASP A 2 -34.90 17.92 -30.66
C ASP A 2 -33.53 17.25 -30.66
N LEU A 3 -32.90 17.17 -31.84
CA LEU A 3 -31.56 16.60 -32.02
C LEU A 3 -30.54 17.24 -31.05
N LYS A 4 -30.72 18.53 -30.75
CA LYS A 4 -29.91 19.28 -29.77
C LYS A 4 -30.07 18.76 -28.34
N ILE A 5 -31.25 18.31 -27.96
CA ILE A 5 -31.51 17.71 -26.64
C ILE A 5 -30.83 16.34 -26.57
N ALA A 6 -30.99 15.50 -27.60
CA ALA A 6 -30.35 14.18 -27.67
C ALA A 6 -28.81 14.26 -27.58
N VAL A 7 -28.19 15.22 -28.26
CA VAL A 7 -26.73 15.45 -28.21
C VAL A 7 -26.27 15.88 -26.80
N LYS A 8 -27.01 16.78 -26.13
CA LYS A 8 -26.71 17.18 -24.75
C LYS A 8 -26.76 16.00 -23.78
N PHE A 9 -27.77 15.13 -23.92
CA PHE A 9 -27.88 13.91 -23.12
C PHE A 9 -26.72 12.94 -23.37
N LEU A 10 -26.32 12.72 -24.63
CA LEU A 10 -25.18 11.87 -24.98
C LEU A 10 -23.85 12.39 -24.40
N ILE A 11 -23.61 13.69 -24.47
CA ILE A 11 -22.41 14.32 -23.90
C ILE A 11 -22.42 14.19 -22.37
N ALA A 12 -23.56 14.47 -21.72
CA ALA A 12 -23.69 14.33 -20.28
C ALA A 12 -23.47 12.87 -19.81
N LEU A 13 -24.04 11.90 -20.53
CA LEU A 13 -23.86 10.47 -20.27
C LEU A 13 -22.39 10.06 -20.45
N GLY A 14 -21.77 10.47 -21.55
CA GLY A 14 -20.36 10.19 -21.84
C GLY A 14 -19.42 10.79 -20.80
N LEU A 15 -19.66 12.04 -20.39
CA LEU A 15 -18.85 12.71 -19.36
C LEU A 15 -18.99 12.03 -18.00
N SER A 16 -20.21 11.64 -17.61
CA SER A 16 -20.46 10.89 -16.38
C SER A 16 -19.72 9.54 -16.37
N LEU A 17 -19.84 8.78 -17.47
CA LEU A 17 -19.17 7.49 -17.60
C LEU A 17 -17.64 7.64 -17.57
N LEU A 18 -17.11 8.66 -18.25
CA LEU A 18 -15.69 8.99 -18.23
C LEU A 18 -15.21 9.32 -16.81
N LEU A 19 -15.97 10.13 -16.08
CA LEU A 19 -15.65 10.51 -14.69
C LEU A 19 -15.60 9.27 -13.79
N VAL A 20 -16.61 8.39 -13.89
CA VAL A 20 -16.65 7.13 -13.15
C VAL A 20 -15.48 6.22 -13.53
N CYS A 21 -15.13 6.12 -14.82
CA CYS A 21 -13.98 5.35 -15.28
C CYS A 21 -12.66 5.89 -14.72
N VAL A 22 -12.45 7.20 -14.77
CA VAL A 22 -11.22 7.86 -14.26
C VAL A 22 -11.11 7.68 -12.75
N VAL A 23 -12.19 7.95 -12.01
CA VAL A 23 -12.19 7.74 -10.55
C VAL A 23 -11.90 6.28 -10.24
N ARG A 24 -12.52 5.33 -10.95
CA ARG A 24 -12.31 3.90 -10.73
C ARG A 24 -10.88 3.46 -11.03
N THR A 25 -10.25 3.97 -12.08
CA THR A 25 -8.87 3.59 -12.44
C THR A 25 -7.81 4.25 -11.56
N PHE A 26 -8.04 5.49 -11.11
CA PHE A 26 -7.09 6.22 -10.27
C PHE A 26 -7.24 5.93 -8.77
N ALA A 27 -8.47 5.72 -8.27
CA ALA A 27 -8.72 5.39 -6.87
C ALA A 27 -8.27 3.96 -6.51
N PHE A 28 -8.49 3.03 -7.44
CA PHE A 28 -8.31 1.60 -7.25
C PHE A 28 -7.28 1.08 -8.24
N THR A 29 -6.00 1.28 -7.92
CA THR A 29 -4.93 0.63 -8.70
C THR A 29 -4.91 -0.85 -8.37
N VAL A 30 -5.23 -1.69 -9.35
CA VAL A 30 -5.09 -3.15 -9.24
C VAL A 30 -3.61 -3.49 -9.33
N PHE A 31 -3.03 -3.94 -8.23
CA PHE A 31 -1.67 -4.47 -8.22
C PHE A 31 -1.75 -6.00 -8.18
N THR A 32 -1.06 -6.66 -9.10
CA THR A 32 -0.87 -8.11 -9.03
C THR A 32 0.18 -8.39 -7.95
N VAL A 33 -0.19 -9.16 -6.93
CA VAL A 33 0.69 -9.50 -5.82
C VAL A 33 1.80 -10.44 -6.32
N PRO A 34 3.09 -10.05 -6.27
CA PRO A 34 4.18 -10.96 -6.57
C PRO A 34 4.26 -12.07 -5.50
N ALA A 35 4.79 -13.24 -5.87
CA ALA A 35 4.62 -14.55 -5.22
C ALA A 35 5.07 -14.70 -3.74
N GLY A 36 5.46 -13.64 -3.02
CA GLY A 36 5.81 -13.63 -1.60
C GLY A 36 4.68 -13.19 -0.67
N GLY A 37 3.41 -13.49 -1.01
CA GLY A 37 2.21 -13.05 -0.30
C GLY A 37 2.06 -13.59 1.13
N LEU A 38 1.01 -13.11 1.82
CA LEU A 38 0.62 -13.44 3.21
C LEU A 38 -0.28 -14.69 3.27
N PRO A 39 0.27 -15.92 3.43
CA PRO A 39 -0.55 -17.05 3.86
C PRO A 39 -1.08 -16.74 5.27
N PRO A 40 -2.38 -16.94 5.58
CA PRO A 40 -3.40 -17.67 4.82
C PRO A 40 -4.37 -16.81 3.98
N GLN A 41 -4.22 -15.48 3.90
CA GLN A 41 -5.26 -14.63 3.27
C GLN A 41 -5.03 -14.37 1.77
N LEU A 42 -3.79 -14.41 1.29
CA LEU A 42 -3.45 -14.12 -0.10
C LEU A 42 -2.48 -15.16 -0.66
N GLN A 43 -3.01 -16.10 -1.45
CA GLN A 43 -2.21 -17.03 -2.25
C GLN A 43 -1.60 -16.29 -3.45
N ALA A 44 -0.40 -16.70 -3.88
CA ALA A 44 0.24 -16.18 -5.08
C ALA A 44 -0.71 -16.34 -6.29
N GLY A 45 -0.98 -15.25 -7.01
CA GLY A 45 -1.93 -15.21 -8.14
C GLY A 45 -3.25 -14.47 -7.86
N ASN A 46 -3.56 -14.17 -6.59
CA ASN A 46 -4.75 -13.37 -6.26
C ASN A 46 -4.57 -11.90 -6.63
N ARG A 47 -5.59 -11.32 -7.27
CA ARG A 47 -5.63 -9.88 -7.60
C ARG A 47 -6.09 -9.11 -6.36
N VAL A 48 -5.31 -8.12 -5.94
CA VAL A 48 -5.72 -7.19 -4.89
C VAL A 48 -6.01 -5.83 -5.49
N ILE A 49 -7.07 -5.20 -4.99
CA ILE A 49 -7.28 -3.77 -5.22
C ILE A 49 -6.62 -3.02 -4.08
N VAL A 50 -5.75 -2.08 -4.45
CA VAL A 50 -5.19 -1.13 -3.49
C VAL A 50 -5.96 0.17 -3.62
N ASN A 51 -6.61 0.57 -2.53
CA ASN A 51 -7.19 1.90 -2.42
C ASN A 51 -6.08 2.90 -2.10
N ARG A 52 -5.77 3.79 -3.04
CA ARG A 52 -4.77 4.85 -2.90
C ARG A 52 -5.32 6.15 -2.30
N ILE A 53 -6.62 6.23 -2.07
CA ILE A 53 -7.28 7.46 -1.55
C ILE A 53 -7.07 7.59 -0.03
N ASP A 54 -7.14 6.48 0.70
CA ASP A 54 -7.06 6.48 2.16
C ASP A 54 -5.65 6.13 2.65
N CYS A 55 -4.75 7.11 2.58
CA CYS A 55 -3.33 6.98 2.94
C CYS A 55 -2.93 7.76 4.21
N ASP A 56 -3.87 8.46 4.85
CA ASP A 56 -3.54 9.33 5.98
C ASP A 56 -3.34 8.56 7.28
N PHE A 57 -4.17 7.56 7.55
CA PHE A 57 -4.11 6.75 8.77
C PHE A 57 -4.40 5.28 8.49
N PHE A 58 -3.52 4.42 9.00
CA PHE A 58 -3.67 2.98 8.94
C PHE A 58 -3.99 2.45 10.33
N ASN A 59 -5.10 1.73 10.44
CA ASN A 59 -5.55 1.20 11.71
C ASN A 59 -4.96 -0.19 11.96
N ARG A 60 -4.92 -0.60 13.22
CA ARG A 60 -4.55 -1.98 13.56
C ARG A 60 -5.51 -2.95 12.87
N GLY A 61 -4.96 -3.95 12.21
CA GLY A 61 -5.70 -4.97 11.46
C GLY A 61 -5.81 -4.70 9.97
N ASP A 62 -5.56 -3.47 9.50
CA ASP A 62 -5.61 -3.11 8.08
C ASP A 62 -4.54 -3.89 7.30
N VAL A 63 -4.91 -4.38 6.11
CA VAL A 63 -3.94 -4.94 5.16
C VAL A 63 -3.47 -3.81 4.27
N VAL A 64 -2.16 -3.62 4.18
CA VAL A 64 -1.55 -2.52 3.42
C VAL A 64 -0.53 -3.06 2.43
N VAL A 65 -0.41 -2.38 1.29
CA VAL A 65 0.70 -2.60 0.35
C VAL A 65 1.75 -1.54 0.61
N PHE A 66 3.00 -1.97 0.72
CA PHE A 66 4.14 -1.08 0.84
C PHE A 66 5.21 -1.44 -0.19
N ARG A 67 6.02 -0.45 -0.55
CA ARG A 67 7.14 -0.62 -1.46
C ARG A 67 8.44 -0.66 -0.66
N ASP A 68 9.28 -1.64 -0.95
CA ASP A 68 10.60 -1.75 -0.35
C ASP A 68 11.65 -2.10 -1.42
N SER A 69 12.86 -1.56 -1.23
CA SER A 69 13.96 -1.72 -2.16
C SER A 69 14.70 -3.02 -1.82
N VAL A 70 14.52 -4.05 -2.65
CA VAL A 70 15.26 -5.30 -2.52
C VAL A 70 16.58 -5.21 -3.27
N THR A 71 17.66 -5.50 -2.56
CA THR A 71 18.99 -5.56 -3.15
C THR A 71 19.37 -7.01 -3.39
N TYR A 72 19.54 -7.40 -4.66
CA TYR A 72 20.07 -8.72 -4.99
C TYR A 72 21.43 -8.59 -5.68
N GLN A 73 22.32 -9.51 -5.34
CA GLN A 73 23.65 -9.61 -5.94
C GLN A 73 23.65 -10.82 -6.86
N ARG A 74 23.80 -10.58 -8.16
CA ARG A 74 23.98 -11.69 -9.12
C ARG A 74 25.29 -12.39 -8.80
N ARG A 75 25.24 -13.72 -8.67
CA ARG A 75 26.45 -14.56 -8.57
C ARG A 75 27.32 -14.24 -9.78
N ASN A 76 28.56 -13.81 -9.55
CA ASN A 76 29.55 -13.30 -10.54
C ASN A 76 29.50 -11.81 -10.93
N GLN A 77 28.73 -10.96 -10.24
CA GLN A 77 28.77 -9.51 -10.47
C GLN A 77 29.04 -8.74 -9.17
N ARG A 78 30.03 -7.82 -9.18
CA ARG A 78 30.36 -6.95 -8.02
C ARG A 78 29.30 -5.85 -7.78
N ARG A 79 28.44 -5.57 -8.76
CA ARG A 79 27.39 -4.55 -8.64
C ARG A 79 26.14 -5.17 -7.99
N LYS A 80 25.71 -4.58 -6.87
CA LYS A 80 24.41 -4.81 -6.26
C LYS A 80 23.33 -4.16 -7.12
N ILE A 81 22.30 -4.91 -7.49
CA ILE A 81 21.14 -4.38 -8.21
C ILE A 81 20.08 -4.06 -7.17
N VAL A 82 19.66 -2.81 -7.12
CA VAL A 82 18.53 -2.36 -6.30
C VAL A 82 17.29 -2.40 -7.18
N ALA A 83 16.37 -3.29 -6.86
CA ALA A 83 15.06 -3.34 -7.49
C ALA A 83 13.99 -3.00 -6.48
N GLU A 84 12.90 -2.47 -6.99
CA GLU A 84 11.79 -1.99 -6.18
C GLU A 84 10.70 -3.03 -6.21
N ALA A 85 10.39 -3.58 -5.04
CA ALA A 85 9.41 -4.64 -4.89
C ALA A 85 8.24 -4.17 -4.02
N TYR A 86 7.07 -4.75 -4.30
CA TYR A 86 5.84 -4.48 -3.58
C TYR A 86 5.55 -5.64 -2.64
N PHE A 87 5.29 -5.31 -1.38
CA PHE A 87 5.02 -6.25 -0.31
C PHE A 87 3.68 -5.96 0.33
N ILE A 88 3.11 -6.99 0.95
CA ILE A 88 1.85 -6.91 1.67
C ILE A 88 2.12 -7.22 3.13
N GLY A 89 1.58 -6.38 4.01
CA GLY A 89 1.65 -6.57 5.44
C GLY A 89 0.33 -6.22 6.09
N ARG A 90 0.06 -6.82 7.24
CA ARG A 90 -1.07 -6.44 8.10
C ARG A 90 -0.57 -5.54 9.22
N VAL A 91 -1.19 -4.39 9.43
CA VAL A 91 -0.82 -3.46 10.49
C VAL A 91 -1.09 -4.11 11.83
N GLU A 92 -0.04 -4.34 12.62
CA GLU A 92 -0.14 -4.92 13.95
C GLU A 92 -0.08 -3.83 15.03
N LYS A 93 0.77 -2.82 14.82
CA LYS A 93 0.97 -1.70 15.74
C LYS A 93 1.16 -0.39 15.00
N GLN A 94 0.68 0.68 15.64
CA GLN A 94 0.69 2.05 15.17
C GLN A 94 1.78 2.88 15.88
N PRO A 95 2.13 4.06 15.32
CA PRO A 95 3.04 4.98 16.00
C PRO A 95 2.51 5.35 17.40
N GLY A 96 3.36 5.29 18.41
CA GLY A 96 3.01 5.49 19.82
C GLY A 96 2.65 4.21 20.57
N ASP A 97 2.43 3.09 19.87
CA ASP A 97 2.19 1.81 20.53
C ASP A 97 3.46 1.24 21.17
N THR A 98 3.29 0.49 22.26
CA THR A 98 4.37 -0.27 22.87
C THR A 98 4.45 -1.70 22.31
N ILE A 99 5.67 -2.11 22.00
CA ILE A 99 6.06 -3.47 21.62
C ILE A 99 6.90 -4.07 22.74
N ARG A 100 6.70 -5.36 23.01
CA ARG A 100 7.58 -6.13 23.90
C ARG A 100 8.48 -7.00 23.04
N ILE A 101 9.77 -6.82 23.19
CA ILE A 101 10.77 -7.74 22.63
C ILE A 101 11.44 -8.37 23.86
N ASP A 102 11.20 -9.68 24.03
CA ASP A 102 11.60 -10.46 25.20
C ASP A 102 11.09 -9.85 26.53
N THR A 103 12.00 -9.22 27.28
CA THR A 103 11.74 -8.61 28.59
C THR A 103 11.63 -7.08 28.52
N VAL A 104 12.03 -6.48 27.39
CA VAL A 104 12.12 -5.02 27.24
C VAL A 104 10.93 -4.47 26.46
N GLN A 105 10.42 -3.33 26.90
CA GLN A 105 9.36 -2.59 26.23
C GLN A 105 9.95 -1.45 25.40
N TYR A 106 9.52 -1.35 24.15
CA TYR A 106 9.89 -0.27 23.25
C TYR A 106 8.63 0.44 22.75
N ILE A 107 8.70 1.74 22.56
CA ILE A 107 7.61 2.53 21.97
C ILE A 107 7.93 2.77 20.51
N ILE A 108 6.95 2.53 19.62
CA ILE A 108 7.09 2.84 18.21
C ILE A 108 7.16 4.36 18.04
N PRO A 109 8.23 4.91 17.46
CA PRO A 109 8.37 6.36 17.34
C PRO A 109 7.25 6.97 16.50
N THR A 110 6.65 8.04 17.03
CA THR A 110 5.68 8.87 16.30
C THR A 110 6.35 9.79 15.28
N VAL A 111 7.67 9.99 15.40
CA VAL A 111 8.49 10.83 14.53
C VAL A 111 9.74 10.08 14.09
N CYS A 112 9.99 10.04 12.78
CA CYS A 112 11.13 9.36 12.19
C CYS A 112 12.48 10.00 12.53
N CYS A 113 12.61 11.31 12.31
CA CYS A 113 13.77 12.08 12.77
C CYS A 113 13.48 13.59 12.70
N LYS A 114 14.25 14.40 13.43
CA LYS A 114 14.15 15.87 13.41
C LYS A 114 14.75 16.53 12.15
N ARG A 115 15.50 15.77 11.34
CA ARG A 115 16.21 16.25 10.15
C ARG A 115 15.47 15.97 8.84
N CYS A 116 14.36 15.22 8.87
CA CYS A 116 13.58 14.90 7.69
C CYS A 116 12.56 16.00 7.43
N GLY A 117 12.52 16.53 6.20
CA GLY A 117 11.49 17.49 5.78
C GLY A 117 10.13 16.87 5.45
N CYS A 118 9.96 15.56 5.67
CA CYS A 118 8.72 14.85 5.37
C CYS A 118 7.64 15.16 6.40
N LYS A 119 6.46 15.58 5.93
CA LYS A 119 5.29 15.83 6.78
C LYS A 119 4.73 14.56 7.43
N ASP A 120 5.02 13.38 6.85
CA ASP A 120 4.42 12.09 7.21
C ASP A 120 5.45 11.00 7.56
N CYS A 121 6.36 11.33 8.47
CA CYS A 121 7.45 10.46 8.89
C CYS A 121 7.06 9.59 10.10
N ARG A 122 6.09 8.69 9.92
CA ARG A 122 5.59 7.76 10.97
C ARG A 122 6.01 6.32 10.70
N PHE A 123 6.13 5.51 11.75
CA PHE A 123 6.43 4.08 11.66
C PHE A 123 5.25 3.22 12.06
N TYR A 124 5.02 2.15 11.31
CA TYR A 124 4.05 1.12 11.66
C TYR A 124 4.76 -0.22 11.73
N LEU A 125 4.33 -1.07 12.65
CA LEU A 125 4.75 -2.46 12.66
C LEU A 125 3.76 -3.27 11.84
N LEU A 126 4.25 -3.87 10.76
CA LEU A 126 3.48 -4.77 9.93
C LEU A 126 3.84 -6.22 10.24
N LYS A 127 2.84 -7.07 10.28
CA LYS A 127 2.99 -8.52 10.23
C LYS A 127 2.99 -8.95 8.77
N THR A 128 4.11 -9.47 8.30
CA THR A 128 4.36 -10.02 6.97
C THR A 128 4.42 -11.56 7.07
N PRO A 129 4.53 -12.29 5.94
CA PRO A 129 4.69 -13.75 5.95
C PRO A 129 6.00 -14.19 6.63
N THR A 130 7.02 -13.34 6.51
CA THR A 130 8.38 -13.58 6.97
C THR A 130 8.61 -13.16 8.42
N GLY A 131 7.65 -12.45 9.03
CA GLY A 131 7.72 -12.03 10.42
C GLY A 131 7.10 -10.65 10.66
N GLN A 132 7.60 -9.95 11.67
CA GLN A 132 7.25 -8.56 11.92
C GLN A 132 8.27 -7.64 11.24
N GLN A 133 7.80 -6.60 10.56
CA GLN A 133 8.63 -5.62 9.87
C GLN A 133 8.15 -4.21 10.18
N VAL A 134 9.09 -3.33 10.54
CA VAL A 134 8.81 -1.90 10.71
C VAL A 134 8.87 -1.22 9.35
N VAL A 135 7.80 -0.52 8.98
CA VAL A 135 7.67 0.14 7.68
C VAL A 135 7.33 1.61 7.88
N HIS A 136 7.91 2.47 7.06
CA HIS A 136 7.60 3.90 7.09
C HIS A 136 6.27 4.19 6.38
N LYS A 137 5.50 5.16 6.90
CA LYS A 137 4.26 5.62 6.27
C LYS A 137 4.46 6.00 4.79
N HIS A 138 5.55 6.68 4.45
CA HIS A 138 5.81 7.10 3.06
C HIS A 138 6.11 5.94 2.09
N GLN A 139 6.44 4.75 2.61
CA GLN A 139 6.59 3.54 1.80
C GLN A 139 5.25 2.83 1.57
N MET A 140 4.23 3.17 2.37
CA MET A 140 2.90 2.59 2.23
C MET A 140 2.14 3.26 1.09
N ILE A 141 1.58 2.43 0.22
CA ILE A 141 0.87 2.87 -0.99
C ILE A 141 -0.62 3.05 -0.69
N GLY A 142 -1.18 2.22 0.19
CA GLY A 142 -2.60 2.25 0.52
C GLY A 142 -3.11 0.93 1.09
N LYS A 143 -4.40 0.91 1.41
CA LYS A 143 -5.09 -0.27 1.95
C LYS A 143 -5.40 -1.27 0.84
N ALA A 144 -5.08 -2.53 1.08
CA ALA A 144 -5.32 -3.62 0.17
C ALA A 144 -6.61 -4.36 0.54
N TYR A 145 -7.45 -4.62 -0.46
CA TYR A 145 -8.66 -5.43 -0.31
C TYR A 145 -8.57 -6.62 -1.27
N LYS A 146 -8.90 -7.80 -0.74
CA LYS A 146 -8.96 -9.04 -1.53
C LYS A 146 -10.23 -9.00 -2.40
N LEU A 147 -10.08 -9.22 -3.70
CA LEU A 147 -11.21 -9.63 -4.54
C LEU A 147 -11.17 -11.14 -4.63
N PHE A 148 -12.09 -11.77 -3.89
CA PHE A 148 -12.51 -13.18 -3.92
C PHE A 148 -11.44 -14.23 -4.25
#